data_AF-A0A2S6UVH5-F1
#
_entry.id   AF-A0A2S6UVH5-F1
#
_cell.length_a   1.000
_cell.length_b   1.000
_cell.length_c   1.000
_cell.angle_alpha   90.00
_cell.angle_beta   90.00
_cell.angle_gamma   90.00
#
_symmetry.space_group_name_H-M   'P 1'
#
loop_
_entity.id
_entity.type
_entity.pdbx_description
1 polymer ?
#
loop_
_entity_poly.entity_id
_entity_poly.type
_entity_poly.pdbx_seq_one_letter_code
_entity_poly.pdbx_strand_id
1 'polypeptide(L)'
;MSESDNKIRYSVRGKKSRFFESDGVDELVAICMSMAQELWVVKEELALLKNLTMKKGLLTRKELENFKFTIKQKTELDKDNKDFIDRVFFTLRESVEAVDSSHDEPPTPPIP
;
A
#
# COMPACT_ATOMS: atom_id res chain seq x y z
N MET A 1 -5.98 -37.99 -2.86
CA MET A 1 -6.73 -36.92 -2.17
C MET A 1 -6.16 -36.81 -0.77
N SER A 2 -5.44 -35.73 -0.47
CA SER A 2 -5.11 -35.37 0.89
C SER A 2 -5.16 -33.86 0.96
N GLU A 3 -6.31 -33.34 1.38
CA GLU A 3 -6.48 -31.99 1.90
C GLU A 3 -5.46 -31.80 3.03
N SER A 4 -4.34 -31.13 2.74
CA SER A 4 -3.50 -30.56 3.78
C SER A 4 -4.18 -29.29 4.29
N ASP A 5 -5.25 -29.52 5.06
CA ASP A 5 -5.64 -28.82 6.28
C ASP A 5 -5.04 -27.40 6.39
N ASN A 6 -5.80 -26.40 5.92
CA ASN A 6 -5.59 -24.97 6.20
C ASN A 6 -5.78 -24.73 7.70
N LYS A 7 -4.84 -25.23 8.52
CA LYS A 7 -4.86 -25.08 9.97
C LYS A 7 -4.43 -23.65 10.30
N ILE A 8 -5.42 -22.80 10.56
CA ILE A 8 -5.22 -21.53 11.25
C ILE A 8 -4.52 -21.85 12.57
N ARG A 9 -3.23 -21.53 12.68
CA ARG A 9 -2.44 -21.78 13.89
C ARG A 9 -2.84 -20.75 14.93
N TYR A 10 -3.72 -21.15 15.85
CA TYR A 10 -4.04 -20.36 17.03
C TYR A 10 -2.78 -20.15 17.85
N SER A 11 -2.35 -18.90 17.94
CA SER A 11 -1.24 -18.47 18.78
C SER A 11 -1.69 -18.40 20.25
N VAL A 12 -0.78 -18.72 21.16
CA VAL A 12 -1.03 -18.80 22.61
C VAL A 12 -1.67 -17.49 23.09
N ARG A 13 -2.74 -17.62 23.89
CA ARG A 13 -3.63 -16.57 24.42
C ARG A 13 -2.91 -15.21 24.58
N GLY A 14 -3.11 -14.30 23.61
CA GLY A 14 -2.56 -12.93 23.61
C GLY A 14 -1.63 -12.57 22.46
N LYS A 15 -1.07 -13.55 21.72
CA LYS A 15 -0.27 -13.26 20.51
C LYS A 15 -1.15 -13.28 19.25
N LYS A 16 -0.91 -12.36 18.31
CA LYS A 16 -1.64 -12.30 17.03
C LYS A 16 -1.51 -13.64 16.30
N SER A 17 -2.64 -14.15 15.79
CA SER A 17 -2.65 -15.36 14.96
C SER A 17 -1.89 -15.06 13.68
N ARG A 18 -0.87 -15.87 13.37
CA ARG A 18 -0.11 -15.76 12.12
C ARG A 18 -0.64 -16.76 11.11
N PHE A 19 -0.73 -16.34 9.84
CA PHE A 19 -1.22 -17.16 8.73
C PHE A 19 -0.05 -17.74 7.93
N PHE A 20 0.98 -16.93 7.64
CA PHE A 20 2.19 -17.38 6.95
C PHE A 20 3.31 -17.79 7.92
N GLU A 21 4.21 -18.67 7.46
CA GLU A 21 5.34 -19.16 8.26
C GLU A 21 6.46 -18.12 8.40
N SER A 22 6.65 -17.27 7.39
CA SER A 22 7.67 -16.22 7.37
C SER A 22 7.21 -14.98 8.13
N ASP A 23 8.10 -14.44 8.96
CA ASP A 23 7.86 -13.21 9.71
C ASP A 23 7.66 -12.01 8.76
N GLY A 24 6.66 -11.15 9.04
CA GLY A 24 6.37 -9.94 8.27
C GLY A 24 5.48 -10.12 7.03
N VAL A 25 5.18 -11.35 6.60
CA VAL A 25 4.35 -11.59 5.39
C VAL A 25 2.87 -11.29 5.65
N ASP A 26 2.36 -11.65 6.83
CA ASP A 26 0.98 -11.34 7.21
C ASP A 26 0.74 -9.82 7.25
N GLU A 27 1.71 -9.08 7.81
CA GLU A 27 1.68 -7.63 7.87
C GLU A 27 1.74 -7.00 6.47
N LEU A 28 2.60 -7.50 5.58
CA LEU A 28 2.66 -7.05 4.19
C LEU A 28 1.33 -7.31 3.46
N VAL A 29 0.75 -8.50 3.63
CA VAL A 29 -0.55 -8.83 3.05
C VAL A 29 -1.65 -7.91 3.58
N ALA A 30 -1.66 -7.62 4.88
CA ALA A 30 -2.62 -6.68 5.47
C ALA A 30 -2.47 -5.26 4.90
N ILE A 31 -1.23 -4.79 4.69
CA ILE A 31 -0.94 -3.51 4.04
C ILE A 31 -1.45 -3.52 2.59
N CYS A 32 -1.11 -4.55 1.81
CA CYS A 32 -1.56 -4.68 0.42
C CYS A 32 -3.09 -4.71 0.31
N MET A 33 -3.77 -5.42 1.21
CA MET A 33 -5.24 -5.47 1.25
C MET A 33 -5.84 -4.10 1.58
N SER A 34 -5.26 -3.38 2.54
CA SER A 34 -5.70 -2.03 2.90
C SER A 34 -5.50 -1.06 1.73
N MET A 35 -4.34 -1.11 1.06
CA MET A 35 -4.08 -0.31 -0.14
C MET A 35 -5.06 -0.63 -1.28
N ALA A 36 -5.39 -1.91 -1.48
CA ALA A 36 -6.36 -2.32 -2.50
C ALA A 36 -7.77 -1.79 -2.21
N GLN A 37 -8.18 -1.77 -0.93
CA GLN A 37 -9.44 -1.18 -0.49
C GLN A 37 -9.48 0.33 -0.75
N GLU A 38 -8.44 1.06 -0.34
CA GLU A 38 -8.35 2.51 -0.59
C GLU A 38 -8.34 2.82 -2.09
N LEU A 39 -7.62 2.03 -2.89
CA LEU A 39 -7.63 2.18 -4.36
C LEU A 39 -9.03 1.98 -4.95
N TRP A 40 -9.82 1.06 -4.38
CA TRP A 40 -11.20 0.86 -4.79
C TRP A 40 -12.08 2.06 -4.46
N VAL A 41 -11.95 2.64 -3.26
CA VAL A 41 -12.66 3.87 -2.86
C VAL A 41 -12.37 5.01 -3.84
N VAL A 42 -11.11 5.22 -4.20
CA VAL A 42 -10.72 6.23 -5.20
C VAL A 42 -11.36 5.95 -6.56
N LYS A 43 -11.42 4.67 -6.97
CA LYS A 43 -12.08 4.27 -8.23
C LYS A 43 -13.58 4.55 -8.20
N GLU A 44 -14.25 4.33 -7.08
CA GLU A 44 -15.67 4.65 -6.88
C GLU A 44 -15.92 6.16 -6.98
N GLU A 45 -15.08 6.96 -6.33
CA GLU A 45 -15.17 8.42 -6.39
C GLU A 45 -14.97 8.94 -7.83
N LEU A 46 -13.98 8.41 -8.55
CA LEU A 46 -13.78 8.72 -9.97
C LEU A 46 -14.97 8.33 -10.83
N ALA A 47 -15.61 7.18 -10.56
CA ALA A 47 -16.82 6.77 -11.28
C ALA A 47 -18.00 7.70 -10.99
N LEU A 48 -18.16 8.14 -9.73
CA LEU A 48 -19.16 9.11 -9.33
C LEU A 48 -18.96 10.45 -10.05
N LEU A 49 -17.73 10.98 -10.08
CA LEU A 49 -17.40 12.22 -10.77
C LEU A 49 -17.66 12.12 -12.29
N LYS A 50 -17.29 11.01 -12.92
CA LYS A 50 -17.60 10.75 -14.34
C LYS A 50 -19.11 10.77 -14.59
N ASN A 51 -19.89 10.06 -13.78
CA ASN A 51 -21.34 9.99 -13.95
C ASN A 51 -22.03 11.33 -13.66
N LEU A 52 -21.59 12.06 -12.64
CA LEU A 52 -22.13 13.36 -12.27
C LEU A 52 -21.88 14.40 -13.38
N THR A 53 -20.66 14.45 -13.90
CA THR A 53 -20.29 15.39 -14.97
C THR A 53 -21.00 15.09 -16.28
N MET A 54 -21.16 13.80 -16.63
CA MET A 54 -21.99 13.38 -17.77
C MET A 54 -23.47 13.75 -17.57
N LYS A 55 -24.04 13.52 -16.38
CA LYS A 55 -25.44 13.87 -16.08
C LYS A 55 -25.69 15.38 -16.17
N LYS A 56 -24.71 16.20 -15.79
CA LYS A 56 -24.77 17.66 -15.91
C LYS A 56 -24.46 18.17 -17.34
N GLY A 57 -24.13 17.28 -18.28
CA GLY A 57 -23.78 17.65 -19.65
C GLY A 57 -22.43 18.36 -19.80
N LEU A 58 -21.57 18.31 -18.78
CA LEU A 58 -20.25 18.97 -18.77
C LEU A 58 -19.20 18.18 -19.54
N LEU A 59 -19.40 16.86 -19.67
CA LEU A 59 -18.50 15.93 -20.35
C LEU A 59 -19.32 14.90 -21.10
N THR A 60 -18.94 14.59 -22.33
CA THR A 60 -19.51 13.47 -23.08
C THR A 60 -18.63 12.22 -22.96
N ARG A 61 -19.22 11.04 -23.15
CA ARG A 61 -18.44 9.78 -23.18
C ARG A 61 -17.37 9.80 -24.27
N LYS A 62 -17.68 10.37 -25.44
CA LYS A 62 -16.73 10.49 -26.57
C LYS A 62 -15.55 11.40 -26.24
N GLU A 63 -15.77 12.51 -25.55
CA GLU A 63 -14.67 13.39 -25.12
C GLU A 63 -13.77 12.68 -24.12
N LEU A 64 -14.34 11.95 -23.15
CA LEU A 64 -13.55 11.22 -22.16
C LEU A 64 -12.70 10.10 -22.78
N GLU A 65 -13.26 9.34 -23.73
CA GLU A 65 -12.54 8.24 -24.42
C GLU A 65 -11.47 8.75 -25.38
N ASN A 66 -11.73 9.88 -26.06
CA ASN A 66 -10.79 10.47 -27.01
C ASN A 66 -9.82 11.46 -26.35
N PHE A 67 -9.96 11.72 -25.05
CA PHE A 67 -9.10 12.66 -24.35
C PHE A 67 -7.64 12.20 -24.42
N LYS A 68 -6.76 13.12 -24.83
CA LYS A 68 -5.33 12.93 -24.82
C LYS A 68 -4.70 14.01 -23.97
N PHE A 69 -3.90 13.58 -22.99
CA PHE A 69 -3.08 14.50 -22.23
C PHE A 69 -2.12 15.24 -23.15
N THR A 70 -1.99 16.54 -22.94
CA THR A 70 -0.92 17.32 -23.56
C THR A 70 0.43 16.89 -23.01
N ILE A 71 1.51 17.17 -23.74
CA ILE A 71 2.88 16.85 -23.29
C ILE A 71 3.15 17.44 -21.90
N LYS A 72 2.73 18.69 -21.66
CA LYS A 72 2.89 19.37 -20.37
C LYS A 72 2.17 18.64 -19.23
N GLN A 73 0.90 18.31 -19.43
CA GLN A 73 0.10 17.59 -18.41
C GLN A 73 0.69 16.21 -18.10
N LYS A 74 1.20 15.51 -19.13
CA LYS A 74 1.84 14.21 -18.94
C LYS A 74 3.13 14.35 -18.12
N THR A 75 3.96 15.34 -18.41
CA THR A 75 5.19 15.60 -17.64
C THR A 75 4.90 15.95 -16.18
N GLU A 76 3.84 16.70 -15.92
CA GLU A 76 3.38 17.01 -14.55
C GLU A 76 2.92 15.74 -13.82
N LEU A 77 2.10 14.91 -14.47
CA LEU A 77 1.70 13.60 -13.92
C LEU A 77 2.88 12.68 -13.64
N ASP A 78 3.87 12.64 -14.54
CA ASP A 78 5.07 11.82 -14.38
C ASP A 78 5.92 12.31 -13.20
N LYS A 79 5.94 13.63 -12.94
CA LYS A 79 6.59 14.21 -11.77
C LYS A 79 5.84 13.84 -10.49
N ASP A 80 4.53 14.04 -10.46
CA ASP A 80 3.69 13.71 -9.30
C ASP A 80 3.79 12.22 -8.95
N ASN A 81 3.87 11.35 -9.96
CA ASN A 81 4.07 9.92 -9.78
C ASN A 81 5.42 9.62 -9.11
N LYS A 82 6.51 10.25 -9.54
CA LYS A 82 7.83 10.10 -8.91
C LYS A 82 7.82 10.59 -7.47
N ASP A 83 7.28 11.78 -7.22
CA ASP A 83 7.19 12.36 -5.88
C ASP A 83 6.33 11.47 -4.96
N PHE A 84 5.26 10.86 -5.49
CA PHE A 84 4.46 9.88 -4.76
C PHE A 84 5.26 8.63 -4.41
N ILE A 85 5.95 8.04 -5.38
CA ILE A 85 6.81 6.87 -5.19
C ILE A 85 7.89 7.16 -4.13
N ASP A 86 8.55 8.31 -4.22
CA ASP A 86 9.59 8.72 -3.29
C ASP A 86 9.06 8.85 -1.85
N ARG A 87 7.85 9.40 -1.67
CA ARG A 87 7.19 9.46 -0.34
C ARG A 87 6.87 8.07 0.23
N VAL A 88 6.41 7.15 -0.63
CA VAL A 88 6.14 5.76 -0.21
C VAL A 88 7.45 5.07 0.20
N PHE A 89 8.51 5.22 -0.58
CA PHE A 89 9.81 4.62 -0.26
C PHE A 89 10.52 5.29 0.93
N PHE A 90 10.33 6.58 1.16
CA PHE A 90 10.88 7.28 2.32
C PHE A 90 10.43 6.63 3.64
N THR A 91 9.13 6.33 3.74
CA THR A 91 8.55 5.64 4.91
C THR A 91 9.18 4.25 5.13
N LEU A 92 9.53 3.55 4.05
CA LEU A 92 10.20 2.26 4.13
C LEU A 92 11.67 2.41 4.58
N ARG A 93 12.38 3.45 4.11
CA ARG A 93 13.77 3.71 4.52
C ARG A 93 13.89 4.06 5.99
N GLU A 94 13.03 4.93 6.51
CA GLU A 94 13.00 5.25 7.95
C GLU A 94 12.76 4.00 8.82
N SER A 95 11.93 3.07 8.35
CA SER A 95 11.68 1.82 9.09
C SER A 95 12.88 0.88 9.14
N VAL A 96 13.74 0.87 8.12
CA VAL A 96 14.97 0.06 8.08
C VAL A 96 16.05 0.71 8.94
N GLU A 97 16.24 2.03 8.84
CA GLU A 97 17.22 2.77 9.64
C GLU A 97 16.91 2.71 11.16
N ALA A 98 15.63 2.71 11.54
CA ALA A 98 15.22 2.54 12.93
C ALA A 98 15.53 1.13 13.48
N VAL A 99 15.52 0.10 12.62
CA VAL A 99 15.89 -1.27 13.00
C VAL A 99 17.41 -1.42 13.12
N ASP A 100 18.18 -0.85 12.20
CA ASP A 100 19.65 -0.86 12.27
C ASP A 100 20.19 -0.08 13.48
N SER A 101 19.53 1.03 13.85
CA SER A 101 19.88 1.84 15.03
C SER A 101 19.65 1.13 16.38
N SER A 102 18.93 -0.01 16.39
CA SER A 102 18.64 -0.78 17.60
C SER A 102 19.66 -1.89 17.90
N HIS A 103 20.68 -2.07 17.04
CA HIS A 103 21.73 -3.08 17.21
C HIS A 103 23.02 -2.56 17.87
N ASP A 104 23.12 -1.27 18.17
CA ASP A 104 24.23 -0.70 18.97
C ASP A 104 23.90 -0.77 20.47
N GLU A 105 23.84 -1.99 21.02
CA GLU A 105 23.84 -2.18 22.48
C GLU A 105 25.29 -2.12 22.98
N PRO A 106 25.67 -1.19 23.87
CA PRO A 106 27.02 -1.13 24.41
C PRO A 106 27.31 -2.40 25.23
N PRO A 107 28.56 -2.92 25.20
CA PRO A 107 28.89 -4.21 25.80
C PRO A 107 28.56 -4.21 27.29
N THR A 108 27.88 -5.27 27.74
CA THR A 108 27.53 -5.47 29.15
C THR A 108 28.77 -5.41 30.03
N PRO A 109 28.79 -4.58 31.08
CA PRO A 109 29.94 -4.50 31.98
C PRO A 109 30.17 -5.84 32.68
N PRO A 110 31.43 -6.22 32.95
CA PRO A 110 31.75 -7.50 33.57
C PRO A 110 31.13 -7.57 34.97
N ILE A 111 30.45 -8.69 35.24
CA ILE A 111 29.86 -9.00 36.54
C ILE A 111 31.01 -9.27 37.53
N PRO A 112 30.95 -8.73 38.77
CA PRO A 112 32.00 -8.87 39.78
C PRO A 112 32.21 -10.31 40.29
#